data_AF-A0AAD9MV54-F1
#
_entry.id   AF-A0AAD9MV54-F1
#
_cell.length_a   1.000
_cell.length_b   1.000
_cell.length_c   1.000
_cell.angle_alpha   90.00
_cell.angle_beta   90.00
_cell.angle_gamma   90.00
#
_symmetry.space_group_name_H-M   'P 1'
#
loop_
_entity.id
_entity.type
_entity.pdbx_description
1 polymer ?
#
loop_
_entity_poly.entity_id
_entity_poly.type
_entity_poly.pdbx_seq_one_letter_code
_entity_poly.pdbx_strand_id
1 'polypeptide(L)'
;MGYQYEPKKKNVTEMSQNCRVLLAAASLLIVGNTDWCKCSECLGMGTDVESFCCQESIRIFEKMDEYSETTFTCMTQHPVFVANCLNTWVLDVAYLQYRHQYQHPLEFSQHE
;
A
#
# COMPACT_ATOMS: atom_id res chain seq x y z
N MET A 1 -5.27 -16.75 19.22
CA MET A 1 -4.33 -16.83 18.08
C MET A 1 -4.15 -15.43 17.55
N GLY A 2 -3.04 -14.76 17.86
CA GLY A 2 -2.77 -13.43 17.34
C GLY A 2 -2.23 -13.53 15.91
N TYR A 3 -2.82 -12.80 14.98
CA TYR A 3 -2.19 -12.56 13.68
C TYR A 3 -0.98 -11.66 13.91
N GLN A 4 0.17 -12.24 14.25
CA GLN A 4 1.43 -11.52 14.38
C GLN A 4 2.34 -11.92 13.21
N TYR A 5 1.93 -11.53 12.00
CA TYR A 5 2.89 -11.43 10.90
C TYR A 5 3.67 -10.13 11.10
N GLU A 6 4.89 -10.23 11.64
CA GLU A 6 5.84 -9.13 11.60
C GLU A 6 6.52 -9.14 10.22
N PRO A 7 6.26 -8.17 9.34
CA PRO A 7 6.99 -8.08 8.09
C PRO A 7 8.47 -7.90 8.42
N LYS A 8 9.30 -8.86 8.02
CA LYS A 8 10.75 -8.75 8.15
C LYS A 8 11.20 -7.48 7.43
N LYS A 9 11.76 -6.53 8.18
CA LYS A 9 12.39 -5.33 7.60
C LYS A 9 13.55 -5.79 6.70
N LYS A 10 13.30 -5.95 5.41
CA LYS A 10 14.39 -6.01 4.44
C LYS A 10 15.01 -4.61 4.44
N ASN A 11 16.31 -4.53 4.77
CA ASN A 11 17.08 -3.29 4.67
C ASN A 11 17.01 -2.85 3.20
N VAL A 12 16.18 -1.85 2.90
CA VAL A 12 16.15 -1.23 1.57
C VAL A 12 17.29 -0.22 1.54
N THR A 13 18.51 -0.74 1.53
CA THR A 13 19.70 0.07 1.28
C THR A 13 19.94 -0.01 -0.23
N GLU A 14 19.78 1.16 -0.87
CA GLU A 14 20.21 1.50 -2.22
C GLU A 14 19.45 0.91 -3.42
N MET A 15 18.51 1.72 -3.93
CA MET A 15 18.39 1.93 -5.36
C MET A 15 18.15 3.42 -5.65
N SER A 16 19.26 4.11 -5.92
CA SER A 16 19.41 5.33 -6.72
C SER A 16 18.80 6.66 -6.22
N GLN A 17 19.59 7.39 -5.42
CA GLN A 17 19.50 8.86 -5.29
C GLN A 17 19.73 9.62 -6.61
N ASN A 18 20.03 8.96 -7.74
CA ASN A 18 20.34 9.62 -9.01
C ASN A 18 19.11 10.02 -9.83
N CYS A 19 17.89 9.71 -9.39
CA CYS A 19 16.65 10.07 -10.10
C CYS A 19 15.88 11.16 -9.36
N ARG A 20 16.47 12.34 -9.13
CA ARG A 20 15.74 13.51 -8.59
C ARG A 20 15.90 14.80 -9.39
N VAL A 21 16.84 14.86 -10.34
CA VAL A 21 17.15 16.10 -11.05
C VAL A 21 16.52 16.18 -12.45
N LEU A 22 15.92 15.10 -12.96
CA LEU A 22 15.27 15.06 -14.28
C LEU A 22 13.72 15.18 -14.25
N LEU A 23 13.10 15.29 -13.07
CA LEU A 23 11.68 14.91 -12.89
C LEU A 23 10.62 16.01 -12.92
N ALA A 24 10.94 17.30 -12.78
CA ALA A 24 9.87 18.31 -12.64
C ALA A 24 8.94 18.41 -13.88
N ALA A 25 9.48 18.23 -15.09
CA ALA A 25 8.68 18.21 -16.31
C ALA A 25 7.95 16.87 -16.52
N ALA A 26 8.50 15.76 -16.03
CA ALA A 26 7.88 14.44 -16.08
C ALA A 26 6.73 14.31 -15.07
N SER A 27 6.85 14.95 -13.90
CA SER A 27 5.82 14.98 -12.85
C SER A 27 4.53 15.66 -13.32
N LEU A 28 4.58 16.68 -14.19
CA LEU A 28 3.36 17.27 -14.76
C LEU A 28 2.64 16.33 -15.75
N LEU A 29 3.36 15.41 -16.40
CA LEU A 29 2.78 14.53 -17.42
C LEU A 29 1.99 13.35 -16.83
N ILE A 30 2.16 13.03 -15.55
CA ILE A 30 1.46 11.91 -14.88
C ILE A 30 0.26 12.38 -14.04
N VAL A 31 0.17 13.68 -13.75
CA VAL A 31 -0.88 14.26 -12.92
C VAL A 31 -2.15 14.48 -13.76
N GLY A 32 -3.31 14.13 -13.19
CA GLY A 32 -4.61 14.36 -13.82
C GLY A 32 -4.96 13.46 -15.02
N ASN A 33 -4.09 12.51 -15.39
CA ASN A 33 -4.38 11.49 -16.41
C ASN A 33 -3.98 10.09 -15.94
N THR A 34 -4.33 9.08 -16.75
CA THR A 34 -4.08 7.67 -16.47
C THR A 34 -3.35 6.96 -17.62
N ASP A 35 -2.76 7.69 -18.55
CA ASP A 35 -2.12 7.11 -19.75
C ASP A 35 -0.90 6.25 -19.42
N TRP A 36 -0.29 6.51 -18.26
CA TRP A 36 0.83 5.76 -17.69
C TRP A 36 0.40 4.50 -16.93
N CYS A 37 -0.90 4.32 -16.66
CA CYS A 37 -1.42 3.19 -15.90
C CYS A 37 -1.35 1.88 -16.70
N LYS A 38 -0.82 0.82 -16.08
CA LYS A 38 -0.74 -0.53 -16.69
C LYS A 38 -1.81 -1.50 -16.20
N CYS A 39 -2.48 -1.19 -15.08
CA CYS A 39 -3.51 -2.06 -14.50
C CYS A 39 -4.95 -1.68 -14.91
N SER A 40 -5.13 -0.59 -15.66
CA SER A 40 -6.42 -0.06 -16.16
C SER A 40 -7.46 0.39 -15.11
N GLU A 41 -7.12 0.37 -13.82
CA GLU A 41 -8.03 0.71 -12.71
C GLU A 41 -7.62 1.98 -11.95
N CYS A 42 -6.49 2.60 -12.31
CA CYS A 42 -6.06 3.85 -11.68
C CYS A 42 -6.95 5.03 -12.12
N LEU A 43 -7.03 6.05 -11.27
CA LEU A 43 -7.69 7.31 -11.55
C LEU A 43 -6.67 8.44 -11.62
N GLY A 44 -7.02 9.53 -12.31
CA GLY A 44 -6.19 10.73 -12.37
C GLY A 44 -6.12 11.39 -10.99
N MET A 45 -4.90 11.51 -10.45
CA MET A 45 -4.66 12.11 -9.13
C MET A 45 -4.17 13.56 -9.27
N GLY A 46 -4.34 14.34 -8.20
CA GLY A 46 -3.98 15.76 -8.18
C GLY A 46 -2.50 16.03 -7.93
N THR A 47 -1.75 15.02 -7.49
CA THR A 47 -0.32 15.12 -7.21
C THR A 47 0.46 13.97 -7.85
N ASP A 48 1.73 14.22 -8.15
CA ASP A 48 2.62 13.25 -8.79
C ASP A 48 2.95 12.06 -7.87
N VAL A 49 2.99 12.30 -6.56
CA VAL A 49 3.18 11.27 -5.53
C VAL A 49 2.01 10.28 -5.49
N GLU A 50 0.80 10.73 -5.79
CA GLU A 50 -0.40 9.88 -5.80
C GLU A 50 -0.62 9.18 -7.15
N SER A 51 -0.05 9.71 -8.24
CA SER A 51 -0.05 9.08 -9.56
C SER A 51 0.91 7.89 -9.62
N PHE A 52 0.51 6.77 -8.99
CA PHE A 52 1.28 5.53 -8.90
C PHE A 52 0.44 4.28 -9.27
N CYS A 53 1.03 3.31 -9.98
CA CYS A 53 0.32 2.11 -10.44
C CYS A 53 0.78 0.90 -9.63
N CYS A 54 -0.16 0.03 -9.26
CA CYS A 54 0.15 -1.16 -8.47
C CYS A 54 1.18 -2.09 -9.14
N GLN A 55 1.29 -2.07 -10.47
CA GLN A 55 2.26 -2.86 -11.22
C GLN A 55 3.69 -2.28 -11.23
N GLU A 56 3.89 -1.02 -10.78
CA GLU A 56 5.23 -0.42 -10.66
C GLU A 56 5.95 -0.90 -9.40
N SER A 57 5.19 -1.33 -8.39
CA SER A 57 5.76 -1.91 -7.17
C SER A 57 6.07 -3.38 -7.37
N ILE A 58 7.36 -3.72 -7.42
CA ILE A 58 7.83 -5.11 -7.45
C ILE A 58 7.22 -5.92 -6.29
N ARG A 59 7.08 -5.32 -5.11
CA ARG A 59 6.51 -5.99 -3.93
C ARG A 59 5.05 -6.38 -4.11
N ILE A 60 4.27 -5.53 -4.80
CA ILE A 60 2.86 -5.83 -5.07
C ILE A 60 2.78 -6.93 -6.14
N PHE A 61 3.60 -6.82 -7.19
CA PHE A 61 3.68 -7.84 -8.23
C PHE A 61 4.04 -9.22 -7.68
N GLU A 62 5.10 -9.33 -6.87
CA GLU A 62 5.49 -10.57 -6.20
C GLU A 62 4.35 -11.13 -5.34
N LYS A 63 3.63 -10.27 -4.63
CA LYS A 63 2.55 -10.69 -3.74
C LYS A 63 1.32 -11.20 -4.50
N MET A 64 1.07 -10.67 -5.70
CA MET A 64 0.00 -11.14 -6.57
C MET A 64 0.36 -12.48 -7.22
N ASP A 65 1.63 -12.70 -7.56
CA ASP A 65 2.11 -13.95 -8.18
C ASP A 65 2.14 -15.15 -7.21
N GLU A 66 2.20 -14.89 -5.89
CA GLU A 66 2.05 -15.95 -4.87
C GLU A 66 0.71 -16.72 -4.99
N TYR A 67 -0.32 -16.15 -5.64
CA TYR A 67 -1.60 -16.79 -5.87
C TYR A 67 -1.64 -17.47 -7.25
N SER A 68 -1.32 -18.76 -7.30
CA SER A 68 -1.05 -19.50 -8.55
C SER A 68 -2.27 -19.86 -9.40
N GLU A 69 -3.50 -19.61 -8.91
CA GLU A 69 -4.71 -20.06 -9.59
C GLU A 69 -5.20 -19.11 -10.69
N THR A 70 -4.79 -17.83 -10.67
CA THR A 70 -5.30 -16.83 -11.62
C THR A 70 -4.32 -15.66 -11.78
N THR A 71 -4.12 -15.20 -13.01
CA THR A 71 -3.39 -13.97 -13.28
C THR A 71 -4.30 -12.76 -13.12
N PHE A 72 -3.97 -11.88 -12.17
CA PHE A 72 -4.72 -10.64 -11.93
C PHE A 72 -4.01 -9.44 -12.57
N THR A 73 -4.77 -8.55 -13.21
CA THR A 73 -4.19 -7.34 -13.82
C THR A 73 -4.04 -6.20 -12.81
N CYS A 74 -4.90 -6.14 -11.79
CA CYS A 74 -4.86 -5.14 -10.73
C CYS A 74 -4.87 -5.79 -9.34
N MET A 75 -4.16 -5.19 -8.39
CA MET A 75 -4.12 -5.69 -7.01
C MET A 75 -5.48 -5.70 -6.32
N THR A 76 -6.41 -4.84 -6.76
CA THR A 76 -7.77 -4.75 -6.19
C THR A 76 -8.61 -5.98 -6.48
N GLN A 77 -8.32 -6.69 -7.56
CA GLN A 77 -9.01 -7.92 -7.96
C GLN A 77 -8.52 -9.14 -7.16
N HIS A 78 -7.39 -9.01 -6.46
CA HIS A 78 -6.81 -10.12 -5.71
C HIS A 78 -7.71 -10.48 -4.51
N PRO A 79 -8.05 -11.77 -4.30
CA PRO A 79 -9.00 -12.18 -3.27
C PRO A 79 -8.55 -11.79 -1.86
N VAL A 80 -7.24 -11.80 -1.58
CA VAL A 80 -6.68 -11.37 -0.29
C VAL A 80 -6.84 -9.86 -0.07
N PHE A 81 -6.85 -9.05 -1.13
CA PHE A 81 -7.11 -7.61 -1.02
C PHE A 81 -8.57 -7.38 -0.61
N VAL A 82 -9.51 -8.06 -1.26
CA VAL A 82 -10.93 -7.98 -0.90
C VAL A 82 -11.16 -8.47 0.54
N ALA A 83 -10.56 -9.59 0.92
CA ALA A 83 -10.73 -10.18 2.24
C ALA A 83 -10.17 -9.33 3.39
N ASN A 84 -9.05 -8.63 3.18
CA ASN A 84 -8.36 -7.90 4.25
C ASN A 84 -8.53 -6.38 4.19
N CYS A 85 -8.49 -5.78 2.99
CA CYS A 85 -8.48 -4.34 2.81
C CYS A 85 -9.89 -3.76 2.61
N LEU A 86 -10.84 -4.55 2.10
CA LEU A 86 -12.21 -4.10 1.85
C LEU A 86 -13.24 -4.61 2.88
N ASN A 87 -12.87 -5.57 3.73
CA ASN A 87 -13.76 -6.13 4.74
C ASN A 87 -13.68 -5.33 6.05
N THR A 88 -14.70 -4.53 6.34
CA THR A 88 -14.77 -3.67 7.55
C THR A 88 -14.63 -4.46 8.85
N TRP A 89 -15.22 -5.65 8.95
CA TRP A 89 -15.13 -6.47 10.17
C TRP A 89 -13.70 -6.94 10.44
N VAL A 90 -12.96 -7.28 9.38
CA VAL A 90 -11.55 -7.65 9.50
C VAL A 90 -10.72 -6.45 9.93
N LEU A 91 -11.00 -5.26 9.38
CA LEU A 91 -10.32 -4.02 9.76
C LEU A 91 -10.60 -3.64 11.22
N ASP A 92 -11.82 -3.80 11.71
CA ASP A 92 -12.18 -3.53 13.11
C ASP A 92 -11.44 -4.47 14.07
N VAL A 93 -11.41 -5.78 13.76
CA VAL A 93 -10.66 -6.75 14.55
C VAL A 93 -9.16 -6.44 14.53
N ALA A 94 -8.60 -6.13 13.36
CA ALA A 94 -7.19 -5.75 13.24
C ALA A 94 -6.87 -4.49 14.05
N TYR A 95 -7.75 -3.49 14.04
CA TYR A 95 -7.62 -2.27 14.84
C TYR A 95 -7.67 -2.56 16.34
N LEU A 96 -8.65 -3.34 16.81
CA LEU A 96 -8.75 -3.71 18.22
C LEU A 96 -7.53 -4.52 18.68
N GLN A 97 -7.04 -5.44 17.84
CA GLN A 97 -5.83 -6.21 18.13
C GLN A 97 -4.61 -5.30 18.22
N TYR A 98 -4.45 -4.36 17.28
CA TYR A 98 -3.37 -3.38 17.32
C TYR A 98 -3.42 -2.54 18.60
N ARG A 99 -4.60 -2.04 18.98
CA ARG A 99 -4.77 -1.31 20.25
C ARG A 99 -4.40 -2.16 21.45
N HIS A 100 -4.87 -3.40 21.53
CA HIS A 100 -4.52 -4.29 22.63
C HIS A 100 -3.01 -4.52 22.74
N GLN A 101 -2.32 -4.64 21.60
CA GLN A 101 -0.89 -4.94 21.56
C GLN A 101 0.00 -3.72 21.86
N TYR A 102 -0.43 -2.50 21.48
CA TYR A 102 0.43 -1.31 21.50
C TYR A 102 -0.11 -0.16 22.35
N GLN A 103 -1.37 -0.21 22.79
CA GLN A 103 -1.95 0.75 23.72
C GLN A 103 -2.13 0.09 25.09
N HIS A 104 -1.06 0.19 25.91
CA HIS A 104 -1.27 0.30 27.36
C HIS A 104 -2.13 1.55 27.64
N PRO A 105 -2.88 1.61 28.76
CA PRO A 105 -3.83 2.69 28.99
C PRO A 105 -3.12 4.01 28.79
N LEU A 106 -3.65 4.85 27.90
CA LEU A 106 -3.38 6.27 27.94
C LEU A 106 -3.73 6.67 29.37
N GLU A 107 -2.72 6.90 30.21
CA GLU A 107 -2.92 7.57 31.48
C GLU A 107 -3.63 8.87 31.09
N PHE A 108 -4.93 8.93 31.38
CA PHE A 108 -5.64 10.20 31.46
C PHE A 108 -4.96 10.95 32.59
N SER A 109 -3.93 11.72 32.26
CA SER A 109 -3.44 12.77 33.14
C SER A 109 -4.60 13.75 33.30
N GLN A 110 -5.42 13.51 34.33
CA GLN A 110 -6.27 14.52 34.92
C GLN A 110 -5.33 15.65 35.34
N HIS A 111 -5.27 16.69 34.52
CA HIS A 111 -4.82 17.99 34.97
C HIS A 111 -5.93 18.54 35.86
N GLU A 112 -5.81 18.30 37.17
CA GLU A 112 -6.26 19.24 38.20
C GLU A 112 -5.14 20.24 38.52
#